data_AF-A0A8P4K908-F1
#
_entry.id   AF-A0A8P4K908-F1
#
_cell.length_a   1.000
_cell.length_b   1.000
_cell.length_c   1.000
_cell.angle_alpha   90.00
_cell.angle_beta   90.00
_cell.angle_gamma   90.00
#
_symmetry.space_group_name_H-M   'P 1'
#
loop_
_entity.id
_entity.type
_entity.pdbx_description
1 polymer ?
#
loop_
_entity_poly.entity_id
_entity_poly.type
_entity_poly.pdbx_seq_one_letter_code
_entity_poly.pdbx_strand_id
1 'polypeptide(L)'
;MNENMAAAMELRCWGGDWGLPSVHTESLIVLAYAKFSGAKVTVSPIDWTWKTLTATVPELLCGDSAVQEATQILNFLRKQRFNADYELTARQGADTMAYIALLEEKLRPALLHTFWVDAENYANLTRPWFASRSPFPLNFLVPSRLANIALSRILLTKGEAPLHRITEVEGKIYSDAKECLNLLSYRLGTADYFFGNSPTSLDAFVFGFVAPLYKASLPSSPLQSHLKQLDNVTRFCDNVLAVYFSSDHPCPTPPVQETMDANLQKLTQLVNKESNLIEKMDDNLRSSPQHKPHRPEPKPSLASDKSSTPA
;
A
#
# COMPACT_ATOMS: atom_id res chain seq x y z
N MET A 1 -2.80 29.41 -17.21
CA MET A 1 -3.23 28.00 -17.23
C MET A 1 -2.00 27.17 -16.90
N ASN A 2 -1.76 26.89 -15.62
CA ASN A 2 -0.73 25.95 -15.20
C ASN A 2 -1.45 24.64 -14.91
N GLU A 3 -1.45 23.72 -15.87
CA GLU A 3 -1.65 22.32 -15.53
C GLU A 3 -0.53 21.93 -14.57
N ASN A 4 -0.88 21.62 -13.31
CA ASN A 4 0.04 20.96 -12.40
C ASN A 4 0.42 19.63 -13.03
N MET A 5 1.55 19.61 -13.73
CA MET A 5 2.15 18.37 -14.23
C MET A 5 2.58 17.58 -13.00
N ALA A 6 1.70 16.69 -12.53
CA ALA A 6 2.04 15.72 -11.50
C ALA A 6 3.34 15.03 -11.97
N ALA A 7 4.37 15.07 -11.13
CA ALA A 7 5.67 14.50 -11.49
C ALA A 7 5.46 13.05 -11.93
N ALA A 8 5.98 12.70 -13.12
CA ALA A 8 5.85 11.36 -13.66
C ALA A 8 6.48 10.35 -12.68
N MET A 9 5.73 9.30 -12.34
CA MET A 9 6.19 8.24 -11.48
C MET A 9 6.71 7.07 -12.33
N GLU A 10 7.95 6.67 -12.10
CA GLU A 10 8.60 5.54 -12.77
C GLU A 10 8.96 4.47 -11.74
N LEU A 11 8.55 3.23 -11.98
CA LEU A 11 8.86 2.08 -11.14
C LEU A 11 9.88 1.18 -11.83
N ARG A 12 11.08 1.12 -11.26
CA ARG A 12 12.10 0.15 -11.62
C ARG A 12 11.85 -1.15 -10.89
N CYS A 13 11.54 -2.20 -11.65
CA CYS A 13 11.26 -3.50 -11.09
C CYS A 13 11.64 -4.67 -12.00
N TRP A 14 11.64 -5.89 -11.43
CA TRP A 14 11.74 -7.11 -12.22
C TRP A 14 10.55 -7.19 -13.19
N GLY A 15 10.82 -7.64 -14.42
CA GLY A 15 9.78 -7.79 -15.43
C GLY A 15 8.87 -9.00 -15.19
N GLY A 16 7.82 -9.10 -16.00
CA GLY A 16 6.80 -10.15 -15.92
C GLY A 16 7.17 -11.46 -16.61
N ASP A 17 6.56 -12.55 -16.14
CA ASP A 17 6.53 -13.91 -16.72
C ASP A 17 5.44 -14.72 -16.00
N TRP A 18 5.19 -15.97 -16.42
CA TRP A 18 4.22 -16.88 -15.80
C TRP A 18 2.78 -16.33 -15.79
N GLY A 19 2.47 -15.41 -16.71
CA GLY A 19 1.20 -14.67 -16.71
C GLY A 19 1.09 -13.59 -15.63
N LEU A 20 2.21 -13.19 -15.02
CA LEU A 20 2.31 -12.10 -14.04
C LEU A 20 3.03 -10.88 -14.63
N PRO A 21 2.69 -9.65 -14.20
CA PRO A 21 3.40 -8.45 -14.62
C PRO A 21 4.79 -8.32 -13.97
N SER A 22 5.06 -9.08 -12.90
CA SER A 22 6.38 -9.30 -12.29
C SER A 22 6.41 -10.66 -11.60
N VAL A 23 7.52 -11.39 -11.69
CA VAL A 23 7.73 -12.63 -10.90
C VAL A 23 8.26 -12.36 -9.48
N HIS A 24 8.73 -11.13 -9.23
CA HIS A 24 9.25 -10.71 -7.93
C HIS A 24 8.14 -10.19 -7.03
N THR A 25 8.07 -10.72 -5.80
CA THR A 25 7.02 -10.43 -4.81
C THR A 25 6.85 -8.93 -4.54
N GLU A 26 7.89 -8.23 -4.08
CA GLU A 26 7.77 -6.80 -3.73
C GLU A 26 7.33 -5.95 -4.92
N SER A 27 7.84 -6.27 -6.10
CA SER A 27 7.51 -5.56 -7.33
C SER A 27 6.04 -5.77 -7.68
N LEU A 28 5.52 -6.98 -7.49
CA LEU A 28 4.13 -7.31 -7.75
C LEU A 28 3.18 -6.62 -6.76
N ILE A 29 3.58 -6.50 -5.48
CA ILE A 29 2.83 -5.73 -4.46
C ILE A 29 2.66 -4.28 -4.92
N VAL A 30 3.75 -3.63 -5.33
CA VAL A 30 3.70 -2.23 -5.77
C VAL A 30 2.87 -2.05 -7.04
N LEU A 31 3.03 -2.94 -8.02
CA LEU A 31 2.26 -2.91 -9.27
C LEU A 31 0.76 -3.07 -9.01
N ALA A 32 0.37 -4.03 -8.17
CA ALA A 32 -1.02 -4.25 -7.77
C ALA A 32 -1.58 -3.03 -7.03
N TYR A 33 -0.85 -2.51 -6.04
CA TYR A 33 -1.28 -1.34 -5.30
C TYR A 33 -1.44 -0.09 -6.18
N ALA A 34 -0.52 0.12 -7.13
CA ALA A 34 -0.63 1.23 -8.09
C ALA A 34 -1.91 1.12 -8.92
N LYS A 35 -2.27 -0.08 -9.38
CA LYS A 35 -3.54 -0.33 -10.08
C LYS A 35 -4.76 -0.09 -9.18
N PHE A 36 -4.74 -0.60 -7.95
CA PHE A 36 -5.86 -0.47 -7.00
C PHE A 36 -6.13 0.97 -6.60
N SER A 37 -5.08 1.76 -6.43
CA SER A 37 -5.16 3.18 -6.06
C SER A 37 -5.33 4.13 -7.26
N GLY A 38 -5.33 3.62 -8.49
CA GLY A 38 -5.38 4.43 -9.72
C GLY A 38 -4.11 5.23 -10.01
N ALA A 39 -2.99 4.92 -9.36
CA ALA A 39 -1.71 5.57 -9.59
C ALA A 39 -1.18 5.24 -11.00
N LYS A 40 -0.93 6.28 -11.79
CA LYS A 40 -0.29 6.13 -13.10
C LYS A 40 1.22 6.01 -12.91
N VAL A 41 1.72 4.78 -12.96
CA VAL A 41 3.14 4.47 -12.81
C VAL A 41 3.66 3.84 -14.09
N THR A 42 4.72 4.42 -14.64
CA THR A 42 5.42 3.86 -15.80
C THR A 42 6.39 2.79 -15.31
N VAL A 43 6.34 1.60 -15.90
CA VAL A 43 7.24 0.51 -15.50
C VAL A 43 8.49 0.54 -16.36
N SER A 44 9.64 0.53 -15.72
CA SER A 44 10.95 0.48 -16.35
C SER A 44 11.71 -0.78 -15.89
N PRO A 45 12.56 -1.36 -16.74
CA PRO A 45 13.44 -2.44 -16.30
C PRO A 45 14.40 -1.95 -15.20
N ILE A 46 14.97 -2.91 -14.50
CA ILE A 46 16.01 -2.66 -13.50
C ILE A 46 17.21 -1.96 -14.18
N ASP A 47 17.82 -1.00 -13.46
CA ASP A 47 19.09 -0.43 -13.87
C ASP A 47 20.19 -1.49 -13.74
N TRP A 48 20.88 -1.81 -14.84
CA TRP A 48 21.90 -2.86 -14.93
C TRP A 48 23.33 -2.35 -14.70
N THR A 49 23.50 -1.25 -13.96
CA THR A 49 24.82 -0.82 -13.47
C THR A 49 25.31 -1.71 -12.34
N TRP A 50 26.59 -1.59 -11.94
CA TRP A 50 27.10 -2.30 -10.76
C TRP A 50 26.33 -1.96 -9.46
N LYS A 51 25.55 -0.87 -9.45
CA LYS A 51 24.66 -0.53 -8.35
C LYS A 51 23.56 -1.57 -8.12
N THR A 52 23.16 -2.36 -9.11
CA THR A 52 22.14 -3.43 -8.94
C THR A 52 22.53 -4.44 -7.86
N LEU A 53 23.84 -4.65 -7.65
CA LEU A 53 24.31 -5.55 -6.60
C LEU A 53 24.00 -5.00 -5.19
N THR A 54 23.89 -3.69 -5.03
CA THR A 54 23.62 -3.05 -3.73
C THR A 54 22.21 -2.48 -3.61
N ALA A 55 21.55 -2.20 -4.73
CA ALA A 55 20.23 -1.58 -4.76
C ALA A 55 19.12 -2.58 -4.39
N THR A 56 18.12 -2.09 -3.67
CA THR A 56 16.90 -2.84 -3.37
C THR A 56 15.86 -2.55 -4.45
N VAL A 57 15.25 -3.60 -4.99
CA VAL A 57 14.19 -3.53 -5.99
C VAL A 57 12.89 -4.00 -5.32
N PRO A 58 11.72 -3.38 -5.58
CA PRO A 58 11.47 -2.26 -6.50
C PRO A 58 11.95 -0.90 -5.97
N GLU A 59 12.18 0.02 -6.92
CA GLU A 59 12.51 1.41 -6.67
C GLU A 59 11.53 2.31 -7.45
N LEU A 60 10.85 3.23 -6.75
CA LEU A 60 9.98 4.24 -7.34
C LEU A 60 10.74 5.57 -7.43
N LEU A 61 10.78 6.13 -8.64
CA LEU A 61 11.31 7.46 -8.94
C LEU A 61 10.15 8.42 -9.18
N CYS A 62 10.22 9.60 -8.56
CA CYS A 62 9.24 10.67 -8.74
C CYS A 62 9.94 12.01 -8.59
N GLY A 63 10.22 12.68 -9.72
CA GLY A 63 11.08 13.87 -9.73
C GLY A 63 12.46 13.54 -9.16
N ASP A 64 12.89 14.28 -8.14
CA ASP A 64 14.18 14.08 -7.46
C ASP A 64 14.12 13.05 -6.31
N SER A 65 12.95 12.44 -6.06
CA SER A 65 12.77 11.46 -5.00
C SER A 65 12.92 10.03 -5.52
N ALA A 66 13.72 9.22 -4.84
CA ALA A 66 13.80 7.77 -5.02
C ALA A 66 13.37 7.08 -3.72
N VAL A 67 12.40 6.17 -3.81
CA VAL A 67 11.86 5.41 -2.67
C VAL A 67 11.96 3.92 -2.98
N GLN A 68 12.50 3.13 -2.05
CA GLN A 68 12.70 1.69 -2.19
C GLN A 68 11.85 0.94 -1.16
N GLU A 69 11.68 -0.38 -1.35
CA GLU A 69 10.82 -1.26 -0.54
C GLU A 69 9.32 -1.03 -0.74
N ALA A 70 8.54 -2.11 -0.85
CA ALA A 70 7.12 -2.00 -1.17
C ALA A 70 6.34 -1.18 -0.12
N THR A 71 6.58 -1.40 1.17
CA THR A 71 5.90 -0.68 2.26
C THR A 71 6.16 0.83 2.19
N GLN A 72 7.40 1.26 1.96
CA GLN A 72 7.74 2.68 1.87
C GLN A 72 7.20 3.31 0.59
N ILE A 73 7.23 2.59 -0.53
CA ILE A 73 6.64 3.04 -1.81
C ILE A 73 5.12 3.22 -1.66
N LEU A 74 4.43 2.27 -1.06
CA LEU A 74 2.99 2.37 -0.75
C LEU A 74 2.71 3.59 0.14
N ASN A 75 3.53 3.83 1.17
CA ASN A 75 3.41 5.02 2.02
C ASN A 75 3.61 6.32 1.24
N PHE A 76 4.57 6.33 0.30
CA PHE A 76 4.81 7.46 -0.56
C PHE A 76 3.60 7.74 -1.47
N LEU A 77 3.07 6.72 -2.14
CA LEU A 77 1.87 6.83 -2.98
C LEU A 77 0.67 7.38 -2.20
N ARG A 78 0.47 6.90 -0.96
CA ARG A 78 -0.58 7.44 -0.07
C ARG A 78 -0.42 8.93 0.21
N LYS A 79 0.82 9.40 0.44
CA LYS A 79 1.13 10.84 0.61
C LYS A 79 0.84 11.64 -0.66
N GLN A 80 1.01 11.02 -1.83
CA GLN A 80 0.67 11.59 -3.14
C GLN A 80 -0.82 11.46 -3.51
N ARG A 81 -1.71 11.17 -2.53
CA ARG A 81 -3.17 11.00 -2.72
C ARG A 81 -3.58 9.76 -3.52
N PHE A 82 -2.68 8.80 -3.71
CA PHE A 82 -2.99 7.48 -4.24
C PHE A 82 -3.12 6.49 -3.09
N ASN A 83 -4.33 6.33 -2.56
CA ASN A 83 -4.60 5.45 -1.43
C ASN A 83 -5.71 4.45 -1.76
N ALA A 84 -5.42 3.16 -1.72
CA ALA A 84 -6.43 2.11 -1.89
C ALA A 84 -7.27 1.88 -0.61
N ASP A 85 -6.85 2.46 0.52
CA ASP A 85 -7.43 2.16 1.85
C ASP A 85 -8.43 3.24 2.33
N TYR A 86 -8.97 4.07 1.43
CA TYR A 86 -9.85 5.19 1.83
C TYR A 86 -11.11 4.76 2.58
N GLU A 87 -11.66 3.59 2.24
CA GLU A 87 -12.91 3.07 2.81
C GLU A 87 -12.68 2.20 4.05
N LEU A 88 -11.41 1.99 4.46
CA LEU A 88 -11.11 1.13 5.60
C LEU A 88 -11.46 1.81 6.93
N THR A 89 -12.19 1.07 7.76
CA THR A 89 -12.36 1.41 9.18
C THR A 89 -11.04 1.25 9.94
N ALA A 90 -10.90 1.93 11.09
CA ALA A 90 -9.71 1.79 11.94
C ALA A 90 -9.41 0.34 12.33
N ARG A 91 -10.46 -0.48 12.54
CA ARG A 91 -10.32 -1.91 12.81
C ARG A 91 -9.75 -2.66 11.61
N GLN A 92 -10.29 -2.43 10.41
CA GLN A 92 -9.76 -3.06 9.19
C GLN A 92 -8.34 -2.60 8.87
N GLY A 93 -7.98 -1.35 9.19
CA GLY A 93 -6.60 -0.85 9.11
C GLY A 93 -5.66 -1.61 10.05
N ALA A 94 -6.08 -1.89 11.29
CA ALA A 94 -5.31 -2.71 12.23
C ALA A 94 -5.20 -4.16 11.74
N ASP A 95 -6.31 -4.74 11.25
CA ASP A 95 -6.31 -6.09 10.67
C ASP A 95 -5.37 -6.19 9.47
N THR A 96 -5.32 -5.15 8.61
CA THR A 96 -4.39 -5.06 7.48
C THR A 96 -2.95 -5.23 7.93
N MET A 97 -2.53 -4.47 8.96
CA MET A 97 -1.18 -4.56 9.51
C MET A 97 -0.90 -5.95 10.11
N ALA A 98 -1.89 -6.54 10.80
CA ALA A 98 -1.76 -7.87 11.38
C ALA A 98 -1.58 -8.96 10.31
N TYR A 99 -2.36 -8.91 9.22
CA TYR A 99 -2.22 -9.87 8.12
C TYR A 99 -0.94 -9.66 7.32
N ILE A 100 -0.48 -8.43 7.11
CA ILE A 100 0.83 -8.17 6.49
C ILE A 100 1.95 -8.75 7.36
N ALA A 101 1.90 -8.55 8.68
CA ALA A 101 2.86 -9.17 9.59
C ALA A 101 2.80 -10.70 9.54
N LEU A 102 1.60 -11.29 9.42
CA LEU A 102 1.43 -12.74 9.26
C LEU A 102 2.08 -13.25 7.95
N LEU A 103 1.88 -12.55 6.83
CA LEU A 103 2.51 -12.88 5.55
C LEU A 103 4.04 -12.84 5.64
N GLU A 104 4.58 -11.78 6.23
CA GLU A 104 6.03 -11.60 6.44
C GLU A 104 6.62 -12.72 7.31
N GLU A 105 5.94 -13.07 8.40
CA GLU A 105 6.45 -13.98 9.41
C GLU A 105 6.29 -15.45 9.02
N LYS A 106 5.15 -15.81 8.40
CA LYS A 106 4.77 -17.20 8.15
C LYS A 106 4.95 -17.62 6.69
N LEU A 107 4.61 -16.75 5.73
CA LEU A 107 4.62 -17.12 4.31
C LEU A 107 5.95 -16.77 3.62
N ARG A 108 6.54 -15.61 3.92
CA ARG A 108 7.79 -15.17 3.27
C ARG A 108 8.93 -16.19 3.35
N PRO A 109 9.24 -16.80 4.52
CA PRO A 109 10.36 -17.72 4.62
C PRO A 109 10.18 -18.95 3.72
N ALA A 110 8.96 -19.45 3.59
CA ALA A 110 8.65 -20.58 2.72
C ALA A 110 8.73 -20.22 1.23
N LEU A 111 8.33 -19.01 0.84
CA LEU A 111 8.51 -18.51 -0.53
C LEU A 111 10.00 -18.37 -0.87
N LEU A 112 10.77 -17.76 0.03
CA LEU A 112 12.22 -17.63 -0.13
C LEU A 112 12.87 -19.00 -0.29
N HIS A 113 12.48 -19.98 0.54
CA HIS A 113 12.98 -21.34 0.41
C HIS A 113 12.60 -21.94 -0.95
N THR A 114 11.31 -21.91 -1.28
CA THR A 114 10.76 -22.51 -2.51
C THR A 114 11.46 -22.00 -3.77
N PHE A 115 11.72 -20.69 -3.87
CA PHE A 115 12.30 -20.11 -5.09
C PHE A 115 13.84 -20.10 -5.08
N TRP A 116 14.48 -19.91 -3.92
CA TRP A 116 15.91 -19.58 -3.86
C TRP A 116 16.79 -20.64 -3.18
N VAL A 117 16.20 -21.61 -2.45
CA VAL A 117 16.94 -22.59 -1.65
C VAL A 117 16.64 -24.03 -2.08
N ASP A 118 15.39 -24.34 -2.43
CA ASP A 118 15.02 -25.64 -3.00
C ASP A 118 15.83 -25.88 -4.29
N ALA A 119 16.59 -26.97 -4.30
CA ALA A 119 17.59 -27.22 -5.34
C ALA A 119 16.98 -27.41 -6.73
N GLU A 120 15.85 -28.11 -6.80
CA GLU A 120 15.11 -28.40 -8.04
C GLU A 120 14.55 -27.10 -8.63
N ASN A 121 13.84 -26.31 -7.82
CA ASN A 121 13.25 -25.05 -8.24
C ASN A 121 14.32 -24.00 -8.59
N TYR A 122 15.38 -23.90 -7.79
CA TYR A 122 16.45 -22.94 -8.04
C TYR A 122 17.19 -23.23 -9.34
N ALA A 123 17.58 -24.49 -9.56
CA ALA A 123 18.37 -24.88 -10.73
C ALA A 123 17.55 -24.81 -12.03
N ASN A 124 16.28 -25.23 -12.00
CA ASN A 124 15.48 -25.43 -13.21
C ASN A 124 14.49 -24.30 -13.53
N LEU A 125 14.18 -23.41 -12.57
CA LEU A 125 13.25 -22.30 -12.78
C LEU A 125 13.87 -20.95 -12.41
N THR A 126 14.21 -20.75 -11.14
CA THR A 126 14.55 -19.41 -10.61
C THR A 126 15.86 -18.89 -11.18
N ARG A 127 16.98 -19.60 -10.99
CA ARG A 127 18.29 -19.12 -11.43
C ARG A 127 18.33 -18.87 -12.95
N PRO A 128 17.87 -19.78 -13.84
CA PRO A 128 17.86 -19.54 -15.27
C PRO A 128 17.05 -18.29 -15.66
N TRP A 129 15.90 -18.09 -15.03
CA TRP A 129 15.04 -16.93 -15.32
C TRP A 129 15.73 -15.62 -14.95
N PHE A 130 16.23 -15.49 -13.72
CA PHE A 130 16.89 -14.26 -13.25
C PHE A 130 18.22 -14.01 -13.98
N ALA A 131 18.96 -15.07 -14.32
CA ALA A 131 20.20 -14.96 -15.10
C ALA A 131 19.94 -14.47 -16.53
N SER A 132 18.91 -14.95 -17.21
CA SER A 132 18.62 -14.56 -18.60
C SER A 132 18.21 -13.08 -18.74
N ARG A 133 17.73 -12.46 -17.66
CA ARG A 133 17.34 -11.04 -17.64
C ARG A 133 18.44 -10.10 -17.19
N SER A 134 19.57 -10.63 -16.75
CA SER A 134 20.73 -9.85 -16.32
C SER A 134 21.81 -9.90 -17.41
N PRO A 135 22.52 -8.80 -17.71
CA PRO A 135 23.62 -8.83 -18.67
C PRO A 135 24.85 -9.53 -18.08
N PHE A 136 25.73 -10.03 -18.95
CA PHE A 136 27.05 -10.49 -18.54
C PHE A 136 27.87 -9.31 -17.96
N PRO A 137 28.55 -9.46 -16.81
CA PRO A 137 28.70 -10.67 -15.98
C PRO A 137 27.70 -10.77 -14.81
N LEU A 138 26.77 -9.82 -14.66
CA LEU A 138 25.81 -9.76 -13.55
C LEU A 138 24.87 -10.98 -13.50
N ASN A 139 24.61 -11.64 -14.63
CA ASN A 139 23.87 -12.89 -14.71
C ASN A 139 24.40 -14.03 -13.83
N PHE A 140 25.71 -14.03 -13.53
CA PHE A 140 26.29 -14.99 -12.60
C PHE A 140 26.16 -14.53 -11.14
N LEU A 141 26.29 -13.22 -10.90
CA LEU A 141 26.40 -12.65 -9.55
C LEU A 141 25.04 -12.43 -8.90
N VAL A 142 24.08 -11.86 -9.64
CA VAL A 142 22.77 -11.44 -9.12
C VAL A 142 21.98 -12.63 -8.57
N PRO A 143 21.77 -13.74 -9.31
CA PRO A 143 21.01 -14.87 -8.79
C PRO A 143 21.66 -15.54 -7.58
N SER A 144 22.99 -15.64 -7.55
CA SER A 144 23.71 -16.22 -6.41
C SER A 144 23.62 -15.33 -5.17
N ARG A 145 23.70 -14.01 -5.35
CA ARG A 145 23.52 -13.05 -4.25
C ARG A 145 22.10 -13.10 -3.68
N LEU A 146 21.08 -13.11 -4.53
CA LEU A 146 19.68 -13.21 -4.10
C LEU A 146 19.42 -14.52 -3.35
N ALA A 147 20.00 -15.64 -3.81
CA ALA A 147 19.93 -16.92 -3.11
C ALA A 147 20.58 -16.87 -1.72
N ASN A 148 21.77 -16.28 -1.62
CA ASN A 148 22.45 -16.12 -0.33
C ASN A 148 21.66 -15.23 0.64
N ILE A 149 21.09 -14.12 0.16
CA ILE A 149 20.23 -13.25 1.00
C ILE A 149 19.00 -14.01 1.50
N ALA A 150 18.35 -14.79 0.62
CA ALA A 150 17.19 -15.61 0.99
C ALA A 150 17.55 -16.64 2.08
N LEU A 151 18.63 -17.39 1.88
CA LEU A 151 19.13 -18.38 2.84
C LEU A 151 19.48 -17.72 4.18
N SER A 152 20.28 -16.64 4.16
CA SER A 152 20.67 -15.93 5.37
C SER A 152 19.45 -15.42 6.14
N ARG A 153 18.44 -14.88 5.45
CA ARG A 153 17.21 -14.43 6.10
C ARG A 153 16.46 -15.59 6.77
N ILE A 154 16.33 -16.73 6.11
CA ILE A 154 15.68 -17.91 6.70
C ILE A 154 16.43 -18.38 7.95
N LEU A 155 17.76 -18.53 7.87
CA LEU A 155 18.55 -19.01 9.02
C LEU A 155 18.51 -18.03 10.19
N LEU A 156 18.59 -16.72 9.94
CA LEU A 156 18.57 -15.71 11.00
C LEU A 156 17.19 -15.58 11.68
N THR A 157 16.10 -15.90 10.99
CA THR A 157 14.74 -15.71 11.52
C THR A 157 14.08 -17.01 11.98
N LYS A 158 14.52 -18.16 11.46
CA LYS A 158 13.91 -19.48 11.71
C LYS A 158 14.89 -20.54 12.19
N GLY A 159 16.20 -20.28 12.14
CA GLY A 159 17.25 -21.20 12.58
C GLY A 159 17.52 -21.14 14.10
N GLU A 160 16.47 -21.00 14.90
CA GLU A 160 16.58 -20.97 16.37
C GLU A 160 16.47 -22.39 16.95
N ALA A 161 17.05 -22.59 18.14
CA ALA A 161 16.87 -23.83 18.89
C ALA A 161 15.36 -24.11 19.12
N PRO A 162 14.88 -25.35 18.97
CA PRO A 162 15.62 -26.61 18.84
C PRO A 162 15.91 -27.05 17.38
N LEU A 163 15.70 -26.19 16.38
CA LEU A 163 15.89 -26.55 14.99
C LEU A 163 17.39 -26.52 14.65
N HIS A 164 18.00 -27.70 14.56
CA HIS A 164 19.45 -27.81 14.35
C HIS A 164 19.82 -28.21 12.91
N ARG A 165 18.84 -28.63 12.12
CA ARG A 165 19.02 -29.05 10.73
C ARG A 165 18.18 -28.21 9.77
N ILE A 166 18.72 -27.95 8.59
CA ILE A 166 18.03 -27.18 7.54
C ILE A 166 16.70 -27.83 7.13
N THR A 167 16.61 -29.16 7.19
CA THR A 167 15.40 -29.95 6.92
C THR A 167 14.30 -29.75 7.97
N GLU A 168 14.66 -29.51 9.23
CA GLU A 168 13.70 -29.23 10.30
C GLU A 168 13.14 -27.81 10.16
N VAL A 169 14.03 -26.86 9.84
CA VAL A 169 13.64 -25.48 9.49
C VAL A 169 12.71 -25.48 8.29
N GLU A 170 13.02 -26.25 7.25
CA GLU A 170 12.16 -26.44 6.08
C GLU A 170 10.77 -26.98 6.48
N GLY A 171 10.70 -28.09 7.22
CA GLY A 171 9.41 -28.63 7.68
C GLY A 171 8.56 -27.60 8.43
N LYS A 172 9.19 -26.80 9.30
CA LYS A 172 8.53 -25.75 10.07
C LYS A 172 8.01 -24.61 9.20
N ILE A 173 8.84 -24.05 8.31
CA ILE A 173 8.43 -22.91 7.48
C ILE A 173 7.31 -23.31 6.50
N TYR A 174 7.31 -24.54 5.97
CA TYR A 174 6.22 -25.02 5.10
C TYR A 174 4.94 -25.26 5.89
N SER A 175 5.02 -25.82 7.11
CA SER A 175 3.86 -25.95 7.99
C SER A 175 3.23 -24.61 8.32
N ASP A 176 4.06 -23.62 8.69
CA ASP A 176 3.64 -22.26 9.02
C ASP A 176 3.03 -21.53 7.83
N ALA A 177 3.59 -21.71 6.63
CA ALA A 177 3.04 -21.14 5.41
C ALA A 177 1.67 -21.74 5.06
N LYS A 178 1.47 -23.06 5.23
CA LYS A 178 0.17 -23.70 5.01
C LYS A 178 -0.89 -23.17 5.98
N GLU A 179 -0.54 -22.99 7.25
CA GLU A 179 -1.41 -22.37 8.25
C GLU A 179 -1.79 -20.94 7.83
N CYS A 180 -0.82 -20.13 7.41
CA CYS A 180 -1.06 -18.78 6.91
C CYS A 180 -2.01 -18.77 5.71
N LEU A 181 -1.80 -19.63 4.71
CA LEU A 181 -2.68 -19.74 3.55
C LEU A 181 -4.11 -20.14 3.94
N ASN A 182 -4.27 -21.05 4.91
CA ASN A 182 -5.59 -21.42 5.42
C ASN A 182 -6.28 -20.24 6.13
N LEU A 183 -5.54 -19.45 6.92
CA LEU A 183 -6.07 -18.24 7.58
C LEU A 183 -6.50 -17.18 6.56
N LEU A 184 -5.72 -17.00 5.49
CA LEU A 184 -6.06 -16.10 4.39
C LEU A 184 -7.31 -16.57 3.65
N SER A 185 -7.39 -17.87 3.32
CA SER A 185 -8.56 -18.48 2.70
C SER A 185 -9.80 -18.29 3.59
N TYR A 186 -9.70 -18.56 4.89
CA TYR A 186 -10.79 -18.34 5.83
C TYR A 186 -11.22 -16.87 5.88
N ARG A 187 -10.25 -15.94 5.92
CA ARG A 187 -10.53 -14.51 5.98
C ARG A 187 -11.19 -13.96 4.71
N LEU A 188 -10.75 -14.43 3.54
CA LEU A 188 -11.30 -14.05 2.24
C LEU A 188 -12.72 -14.62 2.07
N GLY A 189 -12.95 -15.86 2.53
CA GLY A 189 -14.26 -16.52 2.44
C GLY A 189 -14.74 -16.59 0.99
N THR A 190 -15.91 -16.01 0.72
CA THR A 190 -16.52 -15.94 -0.61
C THR A 190 -16.39 -14.57 -1.27
N ALA A 191 -15.71 -13.61 -0.62
CA ALA A 191 -15.54 -12.26 -1.16
C ALA A 191 -14.49 -12.24 -2.27
N ASP A 192 -14.57 -11.23 -3.15
CA ASP A 192 -13.57 -10.99 -4.18
C ASP A 192 -12.30 -10.34 -3.62
N TYR A 193 -12.42 -9.59 -2.51
CA TYR A 193 -11.31 -8.93 -1.81
C TYR A 193 -11.47 -9.06 -0.29
N PHE A 194 -10.38 -8.87 0.46
CA PHE A 194 -10.35 -9.16 1.90
C PHE A 194 -11.28 -8.27 2.74
N PHE A 195 -11.55 -7.03 2.32
CA PHE A 195 -12.40 -6.08 3.06
C PHE A 195 -13.69 -5.67 2.34
N GLY A 196 -14.09 -6.37 1.28
CA GLY A 196 -15.36 -6.13 0.59
C GLY A 196 -15.20 -6.15 -0.91
N ASN A 197 -15.76 -5.13 -1.58
CA ASN A 197 -15.90 -5.09 -3.03
C ASN A 197 -14.77 -4.35 -3.76
N SER A 198 -13.96 -3.59 -3.03
CA SER A 198 -12.83 -2.82 -3.57
C SER A 198 -11.52 -3.39 -3.04
N PRO A 199 -10.46 -3.50 -3.87
CA PRO A 199 -9.17 -3.96 -3.40
C PRO A 199 -8.47 -2.91 -2.54
N THR A 200 -7.66 -3.40 -1.60
CA THR A 200 -6.96 -2.61 -0.58
C THR A 200 -5.46 -2.90 -0.60
N SER A 201 -4.70 -2.24 0.27
CA SER A 201 -3.29 -2.60 0.48
C SER A 201 -3.12 -4.06 0.90
N LEU A 202 -4.01 -4.62 1.72
CA LEU A 202 -3.94 -6.02 2.10
C LEU A 202 -4.02 -6.94 0.88
N ASP A 203 -4.95 -6.66 -0.04
CA ASP A 203 -5.10 -7.43 -1.28
C ASP A 203 -3.82 -7.36 -2.13
N ALA A 204 -3.15 -6.20 -2.17
CA ALA A 204 -1.89 -6.05 -2.92
C ALA A 204 -0.77 -6.90 -2.33
N PHE A 205 -0.67 -6.95 -1.00
CA PHE A 205 0.28 -7.80 -0.29
C PHE A 205 -0.02 -9.29 -0.50
N VAL A 206 -1.28 -9.71 -0.29
CA VAL A 206 -1.66 -11.12 -0.49
C VAL A 206 -1.40 -11.55 -1.92
N PHE A 207 -1.82 -10.74 -2.91
CA PHE A 207 -1.56 -11.02 -4.31
C PHE A 207 -0.07 -11.14 -4.62
N GLY A 208 0.75 -10.19 -4.16
CA GLY A 208 2.19 -10.19 -4.42
C GLY A 208 2.93 -11.41 -3.86
N PHE A 209 2.48 -11.94 -2.72
CA PHE A 209 3.04 -13.15 -2.12
C PHE A 209 2.53 -14.43 -2.78
N VAL A 210 1.22 -14.51 -3.02
CA VAL A 210 0.54 -15.75 -3.42
C VAL A 210 0.66 -16.00 -4.92
N ALA A 211 0.56 -14.96 -5.75
CA ALA A 211 0.49 -15.11 -7.20
C ALA A 211 1.77 -15.73 -7.81
N PRO A 212 3.00 -15.37 -7.40
CA PRO A 212 4.21 -16.06 -7.89
C PRO A 212 4.20 -17.55 -7.56
N LEU A 213 3.83 -17.91 -6.33
CA LEU A 213 3.73 -19.31 -5.90
C LEU A 213 2.64 -20.06 -6.67
N TYR A 214 1.51 -19.42 -6.97
CA TYR A 214 0.41 -20.03 -7.71
C TYR A 214 0.77 -20.28 -9.18
N LYS A 215 1.39 -19.29 -9.84
CA LYS A 215 1.59 -19.27 -11.30
C LYS A 215 2.90 -19.89 -11.78
N ALA A 216 3.94 -19.92 -10.94
CA ALA A 216 5.22 -20.50 -11.30
C ALA A 216 5.09 -21.99 -11.67
N SER A 217 5.80 -22.43 -12.72
CA SER A 217 5.91 -23.86 -13.06
C SER A 217 7.00 -24.52 -12.21
N LEU A 218 6.71 -24.75 -10.93
CA LEU A 218 7.67 -25.28 -9.94
C LEU A 218 7.84 -26.80 -10.08
N PRO A 219 9.07 -27.31 -10.33
CA PRO A 219 9.36 -28.75 -10.28
C PRO A 219 9.05 -29.38 -8.91
N SER A 220 9.51 -28.76 -7.81
CA SER A 220 9.22 -29.13 -6.42
C SER A 220 8.11 -28.23 -5.89
N SER A 221 6.92 -28.78 -5.66
CA SER A 221 5.70 -28.00 -5.46
C SER A 221 4.85 -28.35 -4.21
N PRO A 222 5.42 -28.72 -3.04
CA PRO A 222 4.61 -29.12 -1.89
C PRO A 222 3.73 -27.99 -1.33
N LEU A 223 4.23 -26.74 -1.33
CA LEU A 223 3.45 -25.58 -0.89
C LEU A 223 2.45 -25.13 -1.96
N GLN A 224 2.84 -25.13 -3.23
CA GLN A 224 1.95 -24.80 -4.34
C GLN A 224 0.78 -25.78 -4.44
N SER A 225 1.02 -27.07 -4.19
CA SER A 225 -0.02 -28.11 -4.20
C SER A 225 -1.08 -27.84 -3.13
N HIS A 226 -0.69 -27.40 -1.93
CA HIS A 226 -1.61 -26.97 -0.88
C HIS A 226 -2.39 -25.72 -1.29
N LEU A 227 -1.71 -24.70 -1.84
CA LEU A 227 -2.35 -23.48 -2.32
C LEU A 227 -3.43 -23.74 -3.38
N LYS A 228 -3.17 -24.67 -4.31
CA LYS A 228 -4.11 -25.05 -5.37
C LYS A 228 -5.39 -25.73 -4.85
N GLN A 229 -5.41 -26.20 -3.61
CA GLN A 229 -6.62 -26.73 -2.96
C GLN A 229 -7.51 -25.62 -2.36
N LEU A 230 -7.00 -24.38 -2.29
CA LEU A 230 -7.70 -23.22 -1.76
C LEU A 230 -8.31 -22.41 -2.90
N ASP A 231 -9.42 -22.91 -3.47
CA ASP A 231 -10.06 -22.36 -4.68
C ASP A 231 -10.40 -20.87 -4.60
N ASN A 232 -10.75 -20.38 -3.41
CA ASN A 232 -11.06 -18.96 -3.23
C ASN A 232 -9.82 -18.07 -3.36
N VAL A 233 -8.66 -18.53 -2.89
CA VAL A 233 -7.40 -17.80 -2.96
C VAL A 233 -6.83 -17.81 -4.38
N THR A 234 -6.94 -18.93 -5.10
CA THR A 234 -6.54 -19.01 -6.51
C THR A 234 -7.44 -18.14 -7.38
N ARG A 235 -8.76 -18.21 -7.17
CA ARG A 235 -9.73 -17.32 -7.84
C ARG A 235 -9.45 -15.85 -7.57
N PHE A 236 -9.11 -15.48 -6.33
CA PHE A 236 -8.69 -14.12 -6.00
C PHE A 236 -7.51 -13.65 -6.87
N CYS A 237 -6.48 -14.48 -7.02
CA CYS A 237 -5.33 -14.14 -7.88
C CYS A 237 -5.73 -13.99 -9.35
N ASP A 238 -6.56 -14.90 -9.85
CA ASP A 238 -7.06 -14.86 -11.23
C ASP A 238 -7.93 -13.63 -11.49
N ASN A 239 -8.81 -13.27 -10.55
CA ASN A 239 -9.63 -12.07 -10.60
C ASN A 239 -8.78 -10.80 -10.64
N VAL A 240 -7.76 -10.68 -9.77
CA VAL A 240 -6.85 -9.52 -9.77
C VAL A 240 -6.13 -9.38 -11.12
N LEU A 241 -5.64 -10.49 -11.69
CA LEU A 241 -5.00 -10.49 -13.00
C LEU A 241 -5.97 -10.06 -14.10
N ALA A 242 -7.17 -10.65 -14.13
CA ALA A 242 -8.18 -10.37 -15.13
C ALA A 242 -8.63 -8.91 -15.11
N VAL A 243 -8.87 -8.35 -13.93
CA VAL A 243 -9.42 -6.99 -13.78
C VAL A 243 -8.35 -5.91 -13.99
N TYR A 244 -7.12 -6.11 -13.50
CA TYR A 244 -6.12 -5.03 -13.45
C TYR A 244 -4.95 -5.17 -14.41
N PHE A 245 -4.73 -6.37 -14.97
CA PHE A 245 -3.55 -6.70 -15.77
C PHE A 245 -3.86 -7.34 -17.13
N SER A 246 -5.13 -7.46 -17.52
CA SER A 246 -5.50 -7.86 -18.89
C SER A 246 -5.14 -6.78 -19.91
N SER A 247 -4.61 -7.20 -21.06
CA SER A 247 -4.13 -6.35 -22.16
C SER A 247 -5.20 -5.45 -22.78
N ASP A 248 -6.50 -5.75 -22.56
CA ASP A 248 -7.63 -5.18 -23.32
C ASP A 248 -8.46 -4.14 -22.54
N HIS A 249 -8.07 -3.76 -21.32
CA HIS A 249 -8.81 -2.75 -20.56
C HIS A 249 -8.03 -1.43 -20.46
N PRO A 250 -8.53 -0.33 -21.07
CA PRO A 250 -8.20 0.98 -20.52
C PRO A 250 -8.62 0.96 -19.05
N CYS A 251 -7.69 1.40 -18.19
CA CYS A 251 -7.85 1.52 -16.74
C CYS A 251 -9.32 1.78 -16.37
N PRO A 252 -9.97 0.93 -15.55
CA PRO A 252 -11.29 1.25 -15.04
C PRO A 252 -11.22 2.65 -14.43
N THR A 253 -12.03 3.57 -14.94
CA THR A 253 -12.21 4.86 -14.30
C THR A 253 -12.63 4.60 -12.86
N PRO A 254 -11.96 5.18 -11.86
CA PRO A 254 -12.32 4.96 -10.47
C PRO A 254 -13.79 5.37 -10.26
N PRO A 255 -14.59 4.64 -9.47
CA PRO A 255 -15.97 5.02 -9.12
C PRO A 255 -16.04 6.27 -8.20
N VAL A 256 -14.99 7.10 -8.17
CA VAL A 256 -14.79 8.17 -7.19
C VAL A 256 -15.12 9.55 -7.75
N GLN A 257 -15.30 9.70 -9.07
CA GLN A 257 -15.55 11.03 -9.65
C GLN A 257 -16.91 11.60 -9.22
N GLU A 258 -17.99 10.79 -9.24
CA GLU A 258 -19.33 11.25 -8.84
C GLU A 258 -19.45 11.55 -7.34
N THR A 259 -18.73 10.80 -6.49
CA THR A 259 -18.74 11.03 -5.03
C THR A 259 -17.88 12.23 -4.62
N MET A 260 -16.77 12.50 -5.32
CA MET A 260 -15.99 13.73 -5.15
C MET A 260 -16.79 14.96 -5.54
N ASP A 261 -17.47 14.93 -6.68
CA ASP A 261 -18.27 16.07 -7.16
C ASP A 261 -19.47 16.33 -6.23
N ALA A 262 -20.14 15.29 -5.74
CA ALA A 262 -21.23 15.42 -4.78
C ALA A 262 -20.76 15.98 -3.42
N ASN A 263 -19.59 15.55 -2.93
CA ASN A 263 -19.03 16.04 -1.68
C ASN A 263 -18.50 17.47 -1.81
N LEU A 264 -17.90 17.83 -2.96
CA LEU A 264 -17.45 19.18 -3.26
C LEU A 264 -18.65 20.14 -3.39
N GLN A 265 -19.73 19.72 -4.06
CA GLN A 265 -20.98 20.49 -4.13
C GLN A 265 -21.62 20.70 -2.76
N LYS A 266 -21.61 19.67 -1.89
CA LYS A 266 -22.10 19.81 -0.50
C LYS A 266 -21.24 20.80 0.30
N LEU A 267 -19.91 20.75 0.16
CA LEU A 267 -19.01 21.70 0.80
C LEU A 267 -19.23 23.13 0.30
N THR A 268 -19.39 23.33 -1.01
CA THR A 268 -19.69 24.66 -1.59
C THR A 268 -21.04 25.19 -1.11
N GLN A 269 -22.08 24.34 -1.02
CA GLN A 269 -23.37 24.74 -0.45
C GLN A 269 -23.25 25.13 1.03
N LEU A 270 -22.43 24.43 1.80
CA LEU A 270 -22.23 24.72 3.24
C LEU A 270 -21.51 26.06 3.44
N VAL A 271 -20.44 26.32 2.68
CA VAL A 271 -19.70 27.59 2.72
C VAL A 271 -20.59 28.77 2.28
N ASN A 272 -21.39 28.59 1.23
CA ASN A 272 -22.35 29.62 0.82
C ASN A 272 -23.44 29.85 1.88
N LYS A 273 -23.90 28.79 2.56
CA LYS A 273 -24.90 28.92 3.63
C LYS A 273 -24.34 29.64 4.86
N GLU A 274 -23.10 29.36 5.24
CA GLU A 274 -22.42 30.07 6.33
C GLU A 274 -22.18 31.55 5.97
N SER A 275 -21.75 31.84 4.75
CA SER A 275 -21.54 33.22 4.28
C SER A 275 -22.83 34.04 4.35
N ASN A 276 -23.96 33.47 3.90
CA ASN A 276 -25.27 34.11 3.99
C ASN A 276 -25.78 34.30 5.44
N LEU A 277 -25.40 33.41 6.36
CA LEU A 277 -25.76 33.54 7.78
C LEU A 277 -24.95 34.64 8.45
N ILE A 278 -23.66 34.75 8.12
CA ILE A 278 -22.79 35.82 8.61
C ILE A 278 -23.30 37.17 8.12
N GLU A 279 -23.62 37.29 6.83
CA GLU A 279 -24.15 38.53 6.24
C GLU A 279 -25.48 38.94 6.90
N LYS A 280 -26.39 37.98 7.15
CA LYS A 280 -27.63 38.23 7.90
C LYS A 280 -27.40 38.62 9.37
N MET A 281 -26.36 38.08 10.01
CA MET A 281 -26.02 38.46 11.38
C MET A 281 -25.46 39.88 11.42
N ASP A 282 -24.63 40.26 10.44
CA ASP A 282 -24.08 41.61 10.30
C ASP A 282 -25.16 42.65 10.00
N ASP A 283 -26.12 42.32 9.14
CA ASP A 283 -27.28 43.18 8.87
C ASP A 283 -28.20 43.34 10.09
N ASN A 284 -28.40 42.28 10.87
CA ASN A 284 -29.15 42.35 12.14
C ASN A 284 -28.40 43.15 13.21
N LEU A 285 -27.07 43.10 13.23
CA LEU A 285 -26.24 43.92 14.12
C LEU A 285 -26.28 45.40 13.70
N ARG A 286 -26.24 45.70 12.39
CA ARG A 286 -26.39 47.07 11.86
C ARG A 286 -27.79 47.65 12.05
N SER A 287 -28.83 46.82 12.08
CA SER A 287 -30.22 47.24 12.29
C SER A 287 -30.67 47.17 13.76
N SER A 288 -29.80 46.75 14.68
CA SER A 288 -30.08 46.70 16.11
C SER A 288 -30.05 48.10 16.75
N PRO A 289 -31.15 48.60 17.34
CA PRO A 289 -31.18 49.92 17.94
C PRO A 289 -30.50 49.91 19.32
N GLN A 290 -29.22 50.28 19.39
CA GLN A 290 -28.57 50.60 20.67
C GLN A 290 -28.66 52.11 21.00
N HIS A 291 -29.26 52.35 22.17
CA HIS A 291 -29.22 53.53 23.04
C HIS A 291 -29.76 54.89 22.55
N LYS A 292 -30.94 55.23 23.10
CA LYS A 292 -31.45 56.60 23.25
C LYS A 292 -30.46 57.48 24.03
N PRO A 293 -30.29 58.77 23.67
CA PRO A 293 -29.46 59.70 24.43
C PRO A 293 -30.08 59.99 25.81
N HIS A 294 -29.26 59.96 26.85
CA HIS A 294 -29.64 60.35 28.21
C HIS A 294 -29.92 61.86 28.26
N ARG A 295 -31.13 62.22 28.71
CA ARG A 295 -31.59 63.59 28.96
C ARG A 295 -30.85 64.18 30.18
N PRO A 296 -30.42 65.45 30.18
CA PRO A 296 -29.85 66.08 31.36
C PRO A 296 -30.96 66.49 32.36
N GLU A 297 -30.79 66.12 33.62
CA GLU A 297 -31.61 66.61 34.75
C GLU A 297 -31.08 67.96 35.30
N PRO A 298 -31.93 68.79 35.92
CA PRO A 298 -31.59 70.15 36.32
C PRO A 298 -30.82 70.20 37.66
N LYS A 299 -29.92 71.18 37.77
CA LYS A 299 -29.20 71.55 39.01
C LYS A 299 -30.15 71.96 40.13
N PRO A 300 -29.79 71.63 41.38
CA PRO A 300 -29.87 72.61 42.47
C PRO A 300 -28.52 72.84 43.18
N SER A 301 -28.34 74.12 43.52
CA SER A 301 -27.45 74.82 44.45
C SER A 301 -26.50 74.07 45.42
N LEU A 302 -25.25 74.56 45.40
CA LEU A 302 -24.33 74.90 46.52
C LEU A 302 -24.53 74.24 47.89
N ALA A 303 -23.49 73.56 48.39
CA ALA A 303 -22.69 74.02 49.53
C ALA A 303 -21.42 73.17 49.73
N SER A 304 -20.33 73.88 50.05
CA SER A 304 -19.14 73.53 50.86
C SER A 304 -19.18 72.20 51.64
N ASP A 305 -18.11 71.46 51.91
CA ASP A 305 -16.76 71.87 52.28
C ASP A 305 -15.94 70.60 52.60
N LYS A 306 -14.61 70.72 52.59
CA LYS A 306 -13.60 69.93 53.36
C LYS A 306 -13.39 68.45 52.98
N SER A 307 -12.24 68.11 52.39
CA SER A 307 -10.90 67.95 53.00
C SER A 307 -10.72 66.65 53.79
N SER A 308 -9.71 65.89 53.35
CA SER A 308 -8.73 65.10 54.13
C SER A 308 -8.71 63.57 53.86
N THR A 309 -7.66 63.17 53.15
CA THR A 309 -6.77 61.97 53.31
C THR A 309 -6.62 61.42 54.75
N PRO A 310 -5.85 60.33 54.99
CA PRO A 310 -5.59 59.09 54.24
C PRO A 310 -5.55 57.82 55.15
N ALA A 311 -5.20 56.68 54.54
CA ALA A 311 -4.53 55.48 55.09
C ALA A 311 -5.34 54.55 56.01
#